data_AF-A0A3D4MGZ8-F1
#
_entry.id   AF-A0A3D4MGZ8-F1
#
_cell.length_a   1.000
_cell.length_b   1.000
_cell.length_c   1.000
_cell.angle_alpha   90.00
_cell.angle_beta   90.00
_cell.angle_gamma   90.00
#
_symmetry.space_group_name_H-M   'P 1'
#
loop_
_entity.id
_entity.type
_entity.pdbx_description
1 polymer ?
#
loop_
_entity_poly.entity_id
_entity_poly.type
_entity_poly.pdbx_seq_one_letter_code
_entity_poly.pdbx_strand_id
1 'polypeptide(L)'
;MNKPAIDYFNDRADELARQYNALDRAKVHADLLSMLPEGRALKVLDIGAGSGADAAMFAGRGHEVLACEPADVLRKNGEET
;
A
#
# COMPACT_ATOMS: atom_id res chain seq x y z
N MET A 1 -1.58 -20.27 -6.31
CA MET A 1 -2.09 -19.18 -5.44
C MET A 1 -3.34 -19.69 -4.75
N ASN A 2 -3.43 -19.67 -3.42
CA ASN A 2 -4.57 -20.26 -2.70
C ASN A 2 -5.78 -19.32 -2.86
N LYS A 3 -6.73 -19.67 -3.75
CA LYS A 3 -7.95 -18.88 -4.03
C LYS A 3 -8.69 -18.35 -2.77
N PRO A 4 -8.82 -19.11 -1.66
CA PRO A 4 -9.60 -18.67 -0.51
C PRO A 4 -9.13 -17.36 0.14
N ALA A 5 -7.82 -17.05 0.08
CA ALA A 5 -7.29 -15.84 0.70
C ALA A 5 -7.58 -14.59 -0.13
N ILE A 6 -7.47 -14.68 -1.46
CA ILE A 6 -7.72 -13.54 -2.35
C ILE A 6 -9.21 -13.23 -2.45
N ASP A 7 -10.05 -14.27 -2.43
CA ASP A 7 -11.51 -14.12 -2.43
C ASP A 7 -11.96 -13.31 -1.20
N TYR A 8 -11.38 -13.57 -0.01
CA TYR A 8 -11.63 -12.76 1.19
C TYR A 8 -11.29 -11.27 1.01
N PHE A 9 -10.15 -10.96 0.39
CA PHE A 9 -9.73 -9.58 0.14
C PHE A 9 -10.59 -8.89 -0.91
N ASN A 10 -11.03 -9.62 -1.94
CA ASN A 10 -11.97 -9.12 -2.94
C ASN A 10 -13.34 -8.82 -2.33
N ASP A 11 -13.90 -9.76 -1.57
CA ASP A 11 -15.24 -9.66 -1.00
C ASP A 11 -15.36 -8.53 0.03
N ARG A 12 -14.25 -8.16 0.68
CA ARG A 12 -14.21 -7.13 1.73
C ARG A 12 -13.41 -5.89 1.35
N ALA A 13 -13.07 -5.73 0.07
CA ALA A 13 -12.14 -4.71 -0.40
C ALA A 13 -12.49 -3.29 0.08
N ASP A 14 -13.76 -2.88 -0.01
CA ASP A 14 -14.18 -1.54 0.40
C ASP A 14 -14.08 -1.32 1.91
N GLU A 15 -14.41 -2.33 2.70
CA GLU A 15 -14.29 -2.27 4.15
C GLU A 15 -12.82 -2.17 4.58
N LEU A 16 -12.00 -3.05 4.01
CA LEU A 16 -10.56 -3.10 4.29
C LEU A 16 -9.88 -1.82 3.83
N ALA A 17 -10.21 -1.31 2.63
CA ALA A 17 -9.69 -0.03 2.14
C ALA A 17 -10.03 1.13 3.08
N ARG A 18 -11.27 1.21 3.59
CA ARG A 18 -11.63 2.23 4.60
C ARG A 18 -10.83 2.08 5.89
N GLN A 19 -10.70 0.86 6.42
CA GLN A 19 -9.95 0.60 7.65
C GLN A 19 -8.46 0.94 7.49
N TYR A 20 -7.88 0.54 6.36
CA TYR A 20 -6.50 0.85 6.01
C TYR A 20 -6.32 2.36 5.90
N ASN A 21 -7.13 3.04 5.09
CA ASN A 21 -6.98 4.48 4.84
C ASN A 21 -7.25 5.35 6.08
N ALA A 22 -7.90 4.83 7.11
CA ALA A 22 -8.10 5.55 8.39
C ALA A 22 -6.83 5.64 9.26
N LEU A 23 -5.77 4.91 8.92
CA LEU A 23 -4.52 4.89 9.69
C LEU A 23 -3.56 5.99 9.24
N ASP A 24 -2.91 6.64 10.21
CA ASP A 24 -1.81 7.56 9.95
C ASP A 24 -0.54 6.79 9.59
N ARG A 25 -0.25 6.70 8.28
CA ARG A 25 0.87 5.91 7.75
C ARG A 25 2.23 6.36 8.25
N ALA A 26 2.40 7.67 8.44
CA ALA A 26 3.65 8.21 8.95
C ALA A 26 3.91 7.73 10.39
N LYS A 27 2.85 7.49 11.18
CA LYS A 27 2.97 6.89 12.52
C LYS A 27 3.15 5.38 12.46
N VAL A 28 2.37 4.67 11.64
CA VAL A 28 2.46 3.21 11.50
C VAL A 28 3.87 2.79 11.05
N HIS A 29 4.48 3.55 10.14
CA HIS A 29 5.79 3.25 9.56
C HIS A 29 6.90 4.15 10.09
N ALA A 30 6.73 4.82 11.24
CA ALA A 30 7.71 5.78 11.76
C ALA A 30 9.11 5.17 11.89
N ASP A 31 9.20 3.96 12.46
CA ASP A 31 10.47 3.26 12.65
C ASP A 31 11.12 2.91 11.30
N LEU A 32 10.33 2.39 10.34
CA LEU A 32 10.81 2.08 9.00
C LEU A 32 11.33 3.34 8.29
N LEU A 33 10.57 4.44 8.32
CA LEU A 33 10.94 5.70 7.70
C LEU A 33 12.25 6.26 8.26
N SER A 34 12.50 6.08 9.56
CA SER A 34 13.75 6.53 10.21
C SER A 34 14.99 5.77 9.74
N MET A 35 14.83 4.59 9.15
CA MET A 35 15.93 3.76 8.66
C MET A 35 16.25 4.01 7.18
N LEU A 36 15.43 4.79 6.48
CA LEU A 36 15.61 5.01 5.04
C LEU A 36 16.80 5.93 4.78
N PRO A 37 17.61 5.65 3.74
CA PRO A 37 18.68 6.54 3.35
C PRO A 37 18.13 7.88 2.85
N GLU A 38 18.69 8.97 3.36
CA GLU A 38 18.30 10.33 3.03
C GLU A 38 18.97 10.87 1.76
N GLY A 39 18.46 12.00 1.25
CA GLY A 39 19.13 12.78 0.20
C GLY A 39 18.95 12.26 -1.23
N ARG A 40 18.16 11.21 -1.46
CA ARG A 40 17.83 10.72 -2.81
C ARG A 40 16.47 10.02 -2.87
N ALA A 41 15.87 10.04 -4.06
CA ALA A 41 14.73 9.18 -4.37
C ALA A 41 15.14 7.70 -4.34
N LEU A 42 14.25 6.84 -3.85
CA LEU A 42 14.44 5.40 -3.74
C LEU A 42 13.49 4.71 -4.71
N LYS A 43 13.85 3.49 -5.11
CA LYS A 43 12.93 2.58 -5.80
C LYS A 43 12.31 1.66 -4.75
N VAL A 44 11.00 1.67 -4.62
CA VAL A 44 10.23 0.92 -3.63
C VAL A 44 9.36 -0.10 -4.34
N LEU A 45 9.37 -1.34 -3.86
CA LEU A 45 8.45 -2.40 -4.28
C LEU A 45 7.51 -2.71 -3.12
N ASP A 46 6.22 -2.45 -3.31
CA ASP A 46 5.17 -2.71 -2.32
C ASP A 46 4.39 -3.97 -2.73
N ILE A 47 4.48 -5.05 -1.94
CA ILE A 47 3.90 -6.37 -2.24
C ILE A 47 2.70 -6.60 -1.32
N GLY A 48 1.52 -6.81 -1.91
CA GLY A 48 0.27 -6.80 -1.16
C GLY A 48 -0.16 -5.37 -0.83
N ALA A 49 -0.07 -4.49 -1.83
CA ALA A 49 -0.25 -3.04 -1.65
C ALA A 49 -1.66 -2.65 -1.17
N GLY A 50 -2.64 -3.56 -1.22
CA GLY A 50 -3.98 -3.34 -0.71
C GLY A 50 -4.62 -2.11 -1.34
N SER A 51 -5.03 -1.14 -0.51
CA SER A 51 -5.63 0.12 -0.97
C SER A 51 -4.61 1.14 -1.52
N GLY A 52 -3.34 0.79 -1.66
CA GLY A 52 -2.29 1.68 -2.19
C GLY A 52 -1.79 2.74 -1.19
N ALA A 53 -2.28 2.75 0.05
CA ALA A 53 -1.97 3.82 1.01
C ALA A 53 -0.47 3.95 1.33
N ASP A 54 0.24 2.83 1.45
CA ASP A 54 1.67 2.84 1.74
C ASP A 54 2.47 3.23 0.49
N ALA A 55 2.10 2.71 -0.68
CA ALA A 55 2.65 3.14 -1.96
C ALA A 55 2.51 4.66 -2.18
N ALA A 56 1.33 5.23 -1.92
CA ALA A 56 1.08 6.67 -2.02
C ALA A 56 1.90 7.46 -1.00
N MET A 57 2.06 6.95 0.23
CA MET A 57 2.91 7.56 1.25
C MET A 57 4.37 7.67 0.78
N PHE A 58 4.92 6.62 0.16
CA PHE A 58 6.28 6.62 -0.39
C PHE A 58 6.39 7.50 -1.64
N ALA A 59 5.42 7.46 -2.55
CA ALA A 59 5.39 8.30 -3.75
C ALA A 59 5.32 9.79 -3.39
N GLY A 60 4.49 10.17 -2.41
CA GLY A 60 4.40 11.53 -1.88
C GLY A 60 5.68 12.05 -1.21
N ARG A 61 6.60 11.16 -0.84
CA ARG A 61 7.96 11.49 -0.36
C ARG A 61 8.99 11.59 -1.50
N GLY A 62 8.56 11.44 -2.75
CA GLY A 62 9.41 11.55 -3.94
C GLY A 62 10.13 10.25 -4.33
N HIS A 63 9.71 9.11 -3.77
CA HIS A 63 10.23 7.80 -4.18
C HIS A 63 9.51 7.29 -5.44
N GLU A 64 10.21 6.48 -6.24
CA GLU A 64 9.62 5.72 -7.36
C GLU A 64 9.04 4.41 -6.80
N VAL A 65 7.75 4.18 -6.97
CA VAL A 65 7.07 3.05 -6.32
C VAL A 65 6.42 2.14 -7.37
N LEU A 66 6.64 0.83 -7.22
CA LEU A 66 5.87 -0.21 -7.90
C LEU A 66 5.02 -0.95 -6.87
N ALA A 67 3.70 -0.82 -6.99
CA ALA A 67 2.73 -1.49 -6.12
C ALA A 67 2.17 -2.75 -6.79
N CYS A 68 2.14 -3.86 -6.07
CA CYS A 68 1.66 -5.16 -6.56
C CYS A 68 0.54 -5.69 -5.66
N GLU A 69 -0.71 -5.72 -6.15
CA GLU A 69 -1.87 -6.23 -5.40
C GLU A 69 -2.65 -7.29 -6.21
N PRO A 70 -2.73 -8.56 -5.77
CA PRO A 70 -3.45 -9.59 -6.50
C PRO A 70 -4.98 -9.51 -6.40
N ALA A 71 -5.56 -8.87 -5.39
CA ALA A 71 -7.01 -8.68 -5.27
C ALA A 71 -7.48 -7.53 -6.17
N ASP A 72 -8.27 -7.86 -7.19
CA ASP A 72 -8.65 -6.94 -8.26
C ASP A 72 -9.36 -5.68 -7.75
N VAL A 73 -10.23 -5.81 -6.74
CA VAL A 73 -10.98 -4.67 -6.21
C VAL A 73 -10.08 -3.75 -5.38
N LEU A 74 -9.21 -4.30 -4.53
CA LEU A 74 -8.24 -3.51 -3.78
C LEU A 74 -7.24 -2.82 -4.71
N ARG A 75 -6.74 -3.53 -5.73
CA ARG A 75 -5.83 -2.96 -6.73
C ARG A 75 -6.45 -1.75 -7.42
N LYS A 76 -7.71 -1.84 -7.85
CA LYS A 76 -8.42 -0.70 -8.45
C LYS A 76 -8.56 0.48 -7.49
N ASN A 77 -8.92 0.22 -6.22
CA ASN A 77 -8.98 1.28 -5.21
C ASN A 77 -7.62 1.97 -5.02
N GLY A 78 -6.52 1.21 -5.10
CA GLY A 78 -5.17 1.74 -5.02
C GLY A 78 -4.72 2.55 -6.24
N GLU A 79 -5.28 2.30 -7.43
CA GLU A 79 -5.02 3.11 -8.64
C GLU A 79 -5.64 4.51 -8.56
N GLU A 80 -6.61 4.72 -7.67
CA GLU A 80 -7.30 6.01 -7.45
C GLU A 80 -6.70 6.84 -6.30
N THR A 81 -5.68 6.32 -5.60
CA THR A 81 -5.04 6.96 -4.43
C THR A 81 -3.84 7.82 -4.83
#